data_AF-A0A7C9MKC4-F1
#
_entry.id   AF-A0A7C9MKC4-F1
#
_cell.length_a   1.000
_cell.length_b   1.000
_cell.length_c   1.000
_cell.angle_alpha   90.00
_cell.angle_beta   90.00
_cell.angle_gamma   90.00
#
_symmetry.space_group_name_H-M   'P 1'
#
loop_
_entity.id
_entity.type
_entity.pdbx_description
1 polymer ?
#
loop_
_entity_poly.entity_id
_entity_poly.type
_entity_poly.pdbx_seq_one_letter_code
_entity_poly.pdbx_strand_id
1 'polypeptide(L)'
;MNTKGAALLYAIASILIIAVLGSATYTMVSSTVGTTLEGNRSDAATYAAYSGVNYARAQTDANLADLVTAGATDFTLTNDATFRLTVGAKNIGTGIYPVTVLGTANPGTAIVSNAYVTGNVVPAPSGGGTTDPSDTAGIFGKSAKVAGYVGGDVMAETVTLQGGSTVTGSITSTSTTTPLTVSGGVTVGGAGAFLCSNTDITVSGGSQVVNGNIYAQGDVLIDGGATVNGTIYAKGTVTINGGATVNGDIHSLSTVNFLNGRMGTASTKRFIYASGTVTVTGGSTIYVDIHSQNAIALQNITVYGNMYAQNGVTTTQWQTHLYGSIFTNPTGPTSPVACATYAPPTAPVFTATNPISINSAMTFTAGNYYYTTFTTSWTDICLDVSAGDINIFVSGNVSSNATLYVKTSSSGNCFANSNRMDNIGETFSAAAAKVFLYTGGTFSLGGGVDWFGTILAAGNINPGGGSSIIGSLQSINGAINPNNAWYEIKYVGSNYLNSH
;
A
#
# COMPACT_ATOMS: atom_id res chain seq x y z
N MET A 1 71.60 -47.78 -8.35
CA MET A 1 70.34 -47.66 -7.56
C MET A 1 69.18 -48.05 -8.46
N ASN A 2 68.35 -49.00 -8.04
CA ASN A 2 67.30 -49.59 -8.86
C ASN A 2 66.19 -48.53 -9.09
N THR A 3 66.09 -48.03 -10.32
CA THR A 3 65.15 -46.96 -10.74
C THR A 3 63.69 -47.31 -10.43
N LYS A 4 63.36 -48.60 -10.35
CA LYS A 4 62.02 -49.07 -9.95
C LYS A 4 61.71 -48.86 -8.47
N GLY A 5 62.71 -48.90 -7.58
CA GLY A 5 62.53 -48.65 -6.14
C GLY A 5 62.31 -47.17 -5.83
N ALA A 6 62.98 -46.28 -6.56
CA ALA A 6 62.80 -44.83 -6.41
C ALA A 6 61.40 -44.38 -6.84
N ALA A 7 60.86 -44.93 -7.93
CA ALA A 7 59.52 -44.61 -8.40
C ALA A 7 58.43 -44.94 -7.37
N LEU A 8 58.56 -46.09 -6.68
CA LEU A 8 57.63 -46.48 -5.62
C LEU A 8 57.70 -45.53 -4.41
N LEU A 9 58.91 -45.11 -4.02
CA LEU A 9 59.11 -44.13 -2.95
C LEU A 9 58.49 -42.77 -3.27
N TYR A 10 58.62 -42.30 -4.51
CA TYR A 10 57.98 -41.05 -4.94
C TYR A 10 56.45 -41.16 -4.99
N ALA A 11 55.90 -42.31 -5.38
CA ALA A 11 54.46 -42.54 -5.36
C ALA A 11 53.88 -42.54 -3.93
N ILE A 12 54.57 -43.19 -2.99
CA ILE A 12 54.15 -43.20 -1.57
C ILE A 12 54.26 -41.78 -0.97
N ALA A 13 55.33 -41.05 -1.27
CA ALA A 13 55.51 -39.68 -0.80
C ALA A 13 54.44 -38.72 -1.35
N SER A 14 54.06 -38.87 -2.62
CA SER A 14 53.01 -38.03 -3.22
C SER A 14 51.62 -38.36 -2.69
N ILE A 15 51.30 -39.62 -2.40
CA ILE A 15 50.04 -40.00 -1.73
C ILE A 15 49.96 -39.41 -0.32
N LEU A 16 51.07 -39.44 0.44
CA LEU A 16 51.15 -38.82 1.77
C LEU A 16 50.94 -37.29 1.71
N ILE A 17 51.54 -36.62 0.72
CA ILE A 17 51.37 -35.18 0.52
C ILE A 17 49.91 -34.84 0.16
N ILE A 18 49.26 -35.63 -0.69
CA ILE A 18 47.86 -35.44 -1.06
C ILE A 18 46.93 -35.68 0.15
N ALA A 19 47.22 -36.69 0.98
CA ALA A 19 46.43 -36.96 2.20
C ALA A 19 46.52 -35.81 3.22
N VAL A 20 47.71 -35.20 3.37
CA VAL A 20 47.91 -34.03 4.25
C VAL A 20 47.24 -32.77 3.69
N LEU A 21 47.30 -32.54 2.37
CA LEU A 21 46.57 -31.45 1.72
C LEU A 21 45.05 -31.66 1.80
N GLY A 22 44.57 -32.91 1.71
CA GLY A 22 43.17 -33.26 1.86
C GLY A 22 42.61 -32.96 3.26
N SER A 23 43.37 -33.25 4.33
CA SER A 23 42.93 -32.93 5.70
C SER A 23 42.96 -31.43 6.00
N ALA A 24 43.94 -30.70 5.44
CA ALA A 24 44.02 -29.24 5.56
C ALA A 24 42.89 -28.53 4.81
N THR A 25 42.55 -28.98 3.60
CA THR A 25 41.43 -28.42 2.83
C THR A 25 40.08 -28.76 3.46
N TYR A 26 39.91 -29.96 4.02
CA TYR A 26 38.69 -30.34 4.76
C TYR A 26 38.45 -29.46 6.00
N THR A 27 39.50 -29.13 6.76
CA THR A 27 39.41 -28.28 7.95
C THR A 27 39.17 -26.80 7.63
N MET A 28 39.67 -26.30 6.50
CA MET A 28 39.36 -24.95 6.01
C MET A 28 37.93 -24.85 5.46
N VAL A 29 37.44 -25.87 4.77
CA VAL A 29 36.07 -25.87 4.22
C VAL A 29 35.03 -26.03 5.34
N SER A 30 35.24 -26.92 6.32
CA SER A 30 34.29 -27.09 7.43
C SER A 30 34.17 -25.85 8.31
N SER A 31 35.28 -25.15 8.57
CA SER A 31 35.28 -23.88 9.30
C SER A 31 34.63 -22.72 8.52
N THR A 32 34.79 -22.69 7.20
CA THR A 32 34.15 -21.68 6.33
C THR A 32 32.64 -21.91 6.23
N VAL A 33 32.18 -23.17 6.11
CA VAL A 33 30.74 -23.48 6.12
C VAL A 33 30.11 -23.22 7.49
N GLY A 34 30.81 -23.54 8.58
CA GLY A 34 30.35 -23.23 9.95
C GLY A 34 30.17 -21.73 10.20
N THR A 35 31.19 -20.93 9.88
CA THR A 35 31.17 -19.47 10.10
C THR A 35 30.17 -18.74 9.20
N THR A 36 30.01 -19.15 7.94
CA THR A 36 29.01 -18.57 7.03
C THR A 36 27.59 -18.96 7.41
N LEU A 37 27.37 -20.20 7.86
CA LEU A 37 26.06 -20.66 8.33
C LEU A 37 25.67 -20.02 9.66
N GLU A 38 26.61 -19.86 10.59
CA GLU A 38 26.42 -19.13 11.85
C GLU A 38 26.16 -17.64 11.62
N GLY A 39 26.91 -17.01 10.70
CA GLY A 39 26.69 -15.61 10.29
C GLY A 39 25.29 -15.40 9.70
N ASN A 40 24.91 -16.20 8.70
CA ASN A 40 23.60 -16.11 8.06
C ASN A 40 22.44 -16.33 9.05
N ARG A 41 22.63 -17.18 10.08
CA ARG A 41 21.61 -17.46 11.11
C ARG A 41 21.54 -16.37 12.17
N SER A 42 22.68 -15.81 12.56
CA SER A 42 22.75 -14.63 13.44
C SER A 42 22.07 -13.43 12.78
N ASP A 43 22.30 -13.24 11.48
CA ASP A 43 21.64 -12.21 10.69
C ASP A 43 20.13 -12.48 10.62
N ALA A 44 19.71 -13.71 10.34
CA ALA A 44 18.28 -14.07 10.32
C ALA A 44 17.57 -13.81 11.66
N ALA A 45 18.20 -14.19 12.79
CA ALA A 45 17.67 -13.90 14.12
C ALA A 45 17.59 -12.38 14.39
N THR A 46 18.59 -11.63 13.94
CA THR A 46 18.65 -10.17 14.04
C THR A 46 17.55 -9.51 13.21
N TYR A 47 17.34 -9.94 11.96
CA TYR A 47 16.24 -9.48 11.13
C TYR A 47 14.87 -9.82 11.73
N ALA A 48 14.72 -11.01 12.32
CA ALA A 48 13.49 -11.38 13.03
C ALA A 48 13.23 -10.46 14.24
N ALA A 49 14.27 -10.11 15.01
CA ALA A 49 14.16 -9.18 16.11
C ALA A 49 13.77 -7.76 15.64
N TYR A 50 14.38 -7.26 14.57
CA TYR A 50 13.99 -5.97 13.97
C TYR A 50 12.57 -6.00 13.40
N SER A 51 12.14 -7.14 12.85
CA SER A 51 10.77 -7.34 12.37
C SER A 51 9.75 -7.20 13.50
N GLY A 52 10.06 -7.73 14.70
CA GLY A 52 9.20 -7.54 15.87
C GLY A 52 9.14 -6.09 16.37
N VAL A 53 10.24 -5.34 16.29
CA VAL A 53 10.24 -3.90 16.62
C VAL A 53 9.39 -3.11 15.61
N ASN A 54 9.51 -3.45 14.32
CA ASN A 54 8.71 -2.81 13.28
C ASN A 54 7.22 -3.19 13.38
N TYR A 55 6.90 -4.44 13.73
CA TYR A 55 5.55 -4.88 14.02
C TYR A 55 4.93 -4.06 15.16
N ALA A 56 5.67 -3.87 16.26
CA ALA A 56 5.22 -3.03 17.37
C ALA A 56 4.99 -1.56 16.93
N ARG A 57 5.85 -1.01 16.06
CA ARG A 57 5.69 0.35 15.50
C ARG A 57 4.47 0.52 14.61
N ALA A 58 4.01 -0.55 13.98
CA ALA A 58 2.80 -0.54 13.16
C ALA A 58 1.51 -0.66 13.99
N GLN A 59 1.60 -0.98 15.29
CA GLN A 59 0.43 -1.14 16.14
C GLN A 59 -0.13 0.20 16.62
N THR A 60 -1.46 0.25 16.71
CA THR A 60 -2.19 1.37 17.33
C THR A 60 -1.99 1.36 18.85
N ASP A 61 -2.40 2.45 19.50
CA ASP A 61 -2.33 2.57 20.96
C ASP A 61 -3.14 1.48 21.69
N ALA A 62 -4.31 1.12 21.14
CA ALA A 62 -5.16 0.06 21.67
C ALA A 62 -4.49 -1.31 21.55
N ASN A 63 -3.97 -1.66 20.36
CA ASN A 63 -3.30 -2.93 20.13
C ASN A 63 -2.03 -3.09 20.98
N LEU A 64 -1.28 -2.00 21.19
CA LEU A 64 -0.12 -2.02 22.11
C LEU A 64 -0.56 -2.21 23.56
N ALA A 65 -1.67 -1.61 23.99
CA ALA A 65 -2.22 -1.84 25.33
C ALA A 65 -2.68 -3.31 25.53
N ASP A 66 -3.24 -3.93 24.51
CA ASP A 66 -3.60 -5.36 24.54
C ASP A 66 -2.36 -6.24 24.64
N LEU A 67 -1.29 -5.92 23.89
CA LEU A 67 -0.01 -6.64 23.96
C LEU A 67 0.68 -6.47 25.32
N VAL A 68 0.56 -5.31 25.97
CA VAL A 68 1.02 -5.14 27.37
C VAL A 68 0.29 -6.11 28.30
N THR A 69 -1.01 -6.30 28.09
CA THR A 69 -1.84 -7.19 28.91
C THR A 69 -1.56 -8.66 28.62
N ALA A 70 -1.31 -9.01 27.35
CA ALA A 70 -0.97 -10.36 26.92
C ALA A 70 0.42 -10.82 27.38
N GLY A 71 1.34 -9.89 27.63
CA GLY A 71 2.71 -10.19 28.05
C GLY A 71 3.61 -10.57 26.87
N ALA A 72 4.49 -11.57 27.05
CA ALA A 72 5.39 -12.00 26.00
C ALA A 72 4.64 -12.84 24.95
N THR A 73 4.61 -12.36 23.71
CA THR A 73 3.87 -12.96 22.58
C THR A 73 4.83 -13.41 21.47
N ASP A 74 4.64 -14.64 20.97
CA ASP A 74 5.46 -15.24 19.91
C ASP A 74 4.80 -15.08 18.54
N PHE A 75 5.60 -14.72 17.54
CA PHE A 75 5.18 -14.58 16.14
C PHE A 75 6.10 -15.37 15.24
N THR A 76 5.53 -16.03 14.23
CA THR A 76 6.27 -16.83 13.24
C THR A 76 6.27 -16.11 11.89
N LEU A 77 7.45 -15.93 11.31
CA LEU A 77 7.66 -15.36 9.98
C LEU A 77 7.59 -16.47 8.91
N THR A 78 7.44 -16.07 7.65
CA THR A 78 7.31 -17.00 6.50
C THR A 78 8.54 -17.85 6.21
N ASN A 79 9.69 -17.52 6.81
CA ASN A 79 10.96 -18.24 6.70
C ASN A 79 11.27 -19.10 7.94
N ASP A 80 10.26 -19.46 8.73
CA ASP A 80 10.35 -20.22 9.99
C ASP A 80 11.16 -19.56 11.11
N ALA A 81 11.66 -18.33 10.90
CA ALA A 81 12.18 -17.51 11.99
C ALA A 81 11.02 -17.04 12.86
N THR A 82 11.26 -16.91 14.16
CA THR A 82 10.26 -16.42 15.11
C THR A 82 10.77 -15.18 15.83
N PHE A 83 9.87 -14.35 16.33
CA PHE A 83 10.24 -13.33 17.29
C PHE A 83 9.28 -13.33 18.47
N ARG A 84 9.82 -13.19 19.67
CA ARG A 84 9.06 -12.98 20.91
C ARG A 84 9.07 -11.50 21.24
N LEU A 85 7.92 -10.84 21.10
CA LEU A 85 7.74 -9.44 21.46
C LEU A 85 7.19 -9.35 22.89
N THR A 86 7.75 -8.45 23.68
CA THR A 86 7.22 -8.03 24.98
C THR A 86 7.09 -6.52 24.96
N VAL A 87 5.88 -6.02 25.20
CA VAL A 87 5.58 -4.58 25.26
C VAL A 87 5.42 -4.19 26.73
N GLY A 88 6.20 -3.19 27.17
CA GLY A 88 6.08 -2.62 28.52
C GLY A 88 5.04 -1.51 28.60
N ALA A 89 4.67 -1.10 29.81
CA ALA A 89 3.65 -0.10 30.04
C ALA A 89 3.94 1.24 29.34
N LYS A 90 2.88 1.89 28.83
CA LYS A 90 2.97 3.20 28.16
C LYS A 90 3.51 4.26 29.13
N ASN A 91 4.49 5.03 28.67
CA ASN A 91 4.93 6.23 29.37
C ASN A 91 3.93 7.37 29.09
N ILE A 92 3.13 7.74 30.09
CA ILE A 92 2.04 8.73 29.97
C ILE A 92 2.57 10.13 29.56
N GLY A 93 3.81 10.46 29.91
CA GLY A 93 4.40 11.78 29.59
C GLY A 93 4.88 11.91 28.14
N THR A 94 5.24 10.81 27.48
CA THR A 94 5.78 10.82 26.10
C THR A 94 4.90 10.07 25.09
N GLY A 95 3.94 9.29 25.56
CA GLY A 95 3.09 8.44 24.72
C GLY A 95 3.79 7.20 24.15
N ILE A 96 5.00 6.87 24.64
CA ILE A 96 5.88 5.82 24.10
C ILE A 96 5.75 4.52 24.89
N TYR A 97 5.80 3.38 24.20
CA TYR A 97 5.91 2.05 24.77
C TYR A 97 7.34 1.53 24.66
N PRO A 98 7.99 1.10 25.75
CA PRO A 98 9.23 0.35 25.66
C PRO A 98 8.93 -1.07 25.16
N VAL A 99 9.71 -1.57 24.23
CA VAL A 99 9.56 -2.92 23.66
C VAL A 99 10.86 -3.69 23.74
N THR A 100 10.69 -4.99 23.93
CA THR A 100 11.77 -5.97 23.95
C THR A 100 11.42 -7.07 22.96
N VAL A 101 12.35 -7.41 22.07
CA VAL A 101 12.17 -8.44 21.06
C VAL A 101 13.32 -9.43 21.09
N LEU A 102 12.99 -10.72 21.19
CA LEU A 102 13.91 -11.82 21.00
C LEU A 102 13.61 -12.49 19.65
N GLY A 103 14.41 -12.20 18.63
CA GLY A 103 14.38 -12.92 17.36
C GLY A 103 15.10 -14.26 17.47
N THR A 104 14.51 -15.31 16.92
CA THR A 104 15.00 -16.70 17.00
C THR A 104 14.98 -17.33 15.61
N ALA A 105 16.15 -17.79 15.14
CA ALA A 105 16.27 -18.54 13.89
C ALA A 105 16.40 -20.05 14.17
N ASN A 106 15.70 -20.87 13.37
CA ASN A 106 15.62 -22.33 13.48
C ASN A 106 15.18 -22.84 14.87
N PRO A 107 14.04 -22.36 15.40
CA PRO A 107 13.54 -22.80 16.70
C PRO A 107 13.35 -24.32 16.74
N GLY A 108 13.71 -24.96 17.85
CA GLY A 108 13.53 -26.41 18.05
C GLY A 108 14.56 -27.32 17.39
N THR A 109 15.62 -26.76 16.81
CA THR A 109 16.75 -27.54 16.25
C THR A 109 17.93 -27.58 17.21
N ALA A 110 18.93 -28.44 16.94
CA ALA A 110 20.15 -28.52 17.75
C ALA A 110 21.03 -27.24 17.70
N ILE A 111 20.74 -26.29 16.80
CA ILE A 111 21.53 -25.07 16.61
C ILE A 111 20.56 -23.88 16.42
N VAL A 112 20.08 -23.33 17.54
CA VAL A 112 19.23 -22.15 17.59
C VAL A 112 20.10 -20.89 17.67
N SER A 113 19.78 -19.85 16.90
CA SER A 113 20.39 -18.52 17.02
C SER A 113 19.39 -17.51 17.53
N ASN A 114 19.80 -16.68 18.48
CA ASN A 114 18.96 -15.70 19.16
C ASN A 114 19.56 -14.31 19.06
N ALA A 115 18.75 -13.31 18.73
CA ALA A 115 19.12 -11.90 18.74
C ALA A 115 18.13 -11.11 19.59
N TYR A 116 18.66 -10.21 20.42
CA TYR A 116 17.88 -9.44 21.37
C TYR A 116 17.94 -7.96 21.01
N VAL A 117 16.78 -7.34 20.84
CA VAL A 117 16.65 -5.92 20.54
C VAL A 117 15.71 -5.28 21.54
N THR A 118 16.11 -4.15 22.10
CA THR A 118 15.24 -3.30 22.91
C THR A 118 15.05 -1.97 22.20
N GLY A 119 13.88 -1.38 22.34
CA GLY A 119 13.56 -0.14 21.65
C GLY A 119 12.39 0.60 22.30
N ASN A 120 12.21 1.83 21.86
CA ASN A 120 11.07 2.66 22.21
C ASN A 120 10.20 2.84 20.97
N VAL A 121 8.90 2.63 21.13
CA VAL A 121 7.92 2.70 20.05
C VAL A 121 6.87 3.76 20.36
N VAL A 122 6.71 4.70 19.44
CA VAL A 122 5.54 5.58 19.41
C VAL A 122 4.43 4.80 18.70
N PRO A 123 3.23 4.68 19.30
CA PRO A 123 2.09 4.05 18.64
C PRO A 123 1.84 4.68 17.28
N ALA A 124 1.47 3.85 16.29
CA ALA A 124 0.97 4.37 15.04
C ALA A 124 -0.23 5.29 15.33
N PRO A 125 -0.34 6.47 14.67
CA PRO A 125 -1.52 7.32 14.78
C PRO A 125 -2.76 6.45 14.56
N SER A 126 -3.82 6.69 15.33
CA SER A 126 -5.11 5.99 15.19
C SER A 126 -5.83 6.25 13.84
N GLY A 127 -5.11 6.75 12.82
CA GLY A 127 -5.52 6.93 11.43
C GLY A 127 -4.47 6.44 10.44
N GLY A 128 -3.72 5.39 10.79
CA GLY A 128 -2.73 4.74 9.91
C GLY A 128 -2.84 3.23 10.03
N GLY A 129 -4.03 2.69 9.77
CA GLY A 129 -4.16 1.26 9.57
C GLY A 129 -3.39 0.86 8.33
N THR A 130 -2.47 -0.09 8.45
CA THR A 130 -2.44 -1.17 7.47
C THR A 130 -3.77 -1.88 7.65
N THR A 131 -4.83 -1.30 7.09
CA THR A 131 -6.13 -1.94 7.04
C THR A 131 -5.90 -3.22 6.26
N ASP A 132 -6.20 -4.34 6.91
CA ASP A 132 -6.61 -5.53 6.22
C ASP A 132 -7.52 -5.09 5.06
N PRO A 133 -7.29 -5.52 3.79
CA PRO A 133 -8.10 -5.11 2.64
C PRO A 133 -9.61 -5.36 2.80
N SER A 134 -10.03 -6.03 3.88
CA SER A 134 -11.40 -6.34 4.23
C SER A 134 -12.23 -5.16 4.77
N ASP A 135 -11.64 -4.03 5.23
CA ASP A 135 -12.43 -3.00 5.96
C ASP A 135 -12.46 -1.58 5.36
N THR A 136 -11.82 -1.30 4.21
CA THR A 136 -11.63 0.12 3.78
C THR A 136 -11.65 0.51 2.29
N ALA A 137 -11.87 -0.36 1.29
CA ALA A 137 -11.94 0.13 -0.09
C ALA A 137 -13.34 0.35 -0.69
N GLY A 138 -13.48 1.51 -1.33
CA GLY A 138 -14.65 1.87 -2.11
C GLY A 138 -14.67 1.22 -3.49
N ILE A 139 -13.50 0.88 -4.03
CA ILE A 139 -13.35 0.27 -5.35
C ILE A 139 -12.33 -0.87 -5.30
N PHE A 140 -12.76 -2.08 -5.69
CA PHE A 140 -11.93 -3.28 -5.75
C PHE A 140 -12.10 -4.02 -7.07
N GLY A 141 -11.02 -4.36 -7.77
CA GLY A 141 -11.15 -5.19 -8.97
C GLY A 141 -9.84 -5.60 -9.61
N LYS A 142 -9.92 -6.34 -10.72
CA LYS A 142 -8.73 -6.64 -11.53
C LYS A 142 -8.16 -5.35 -12.11
N SER A 143 -9.01 -4.51 -12.68
CA SER A 143 -8.63 -3.14 -13.05
C SER A 143 -9.68 -2.15 -12.57
N ALA A 144 -9.23 -0.97 -12.18
CA ALA A 144 -10.09 0.11 -11.73
C ALA A 144 -9.77 1.39 -12.51
N LYS A 145 -10.79 1.94 -13.16
CA LYS A 145 -10.70 3.26 -13.79
C LYS A 145 -11.45 4.30 -12.98
N VAL A 146 -10.70 5.26 -12.45
CA VAL A 146 -11.28 6.39 -11.73
C VAL A 146 -11.47 7.54 -12.71
N ALA A 147 -12.72 7.99 -12.84
CA ALA A 147 -13.10 9.13 -13.64
C ALA A 147 -14.15 9.94 -12.88
N GLY A 148 -13.72 10.99 -12.19
CA GLY A 148 -14.59 11.78 -11.30
C GLY A 148 -14.13 11.75 -9.85
N TYR A 149 -15.04 11.53 -8.92
CA TYR A 149 -14.77 11.62 -7.48
C TYR A 149 -14.93 10.26 -6.78
N VAL A 150 -13.92 9.84 -6.01
CA VAL A 150 -13.96 8.63 -5.19
C VAL A 150 -13.68 9.00 -3.73
N GLY A 151 -14.74 8.97 -2.92
CA GLY A 151 -14.71 9.16 -1.49
C GLY A 151 -14.40 7.87 -0.73
N GLY A 152 -13.20 7.31 -0.91
CA GLY A 152 -12.75 6.05 -0.28
C GLY A 152 -11.46 5.52 -0.91
N ASP A 153 -11.03 4.32 -0.51
CA ASP A 153 -9.81 3.71 -1.05
C ASP A 153 -10.08 3.01 -2.41
N VAL A 154 -9.04 2.91 -3.23
CA VAL A 154 -9.04 2.20 -4.52
C VAL A 154 -7.95 1.14 -4.49
N MET A 155 -8.32 -0.12 -4.71
CA MET A 155 -7.37 -1.23 -4.78
C MET A 155 -7.63 -2.08 -6.02
N ALA A 156 -6.63 -2.24 -6.88
CA ALA A 156 -6.74 -3.11 -8.04
C ALA A 156 -5.37 -3.62 -8.48
N GLU A 157 -5.33 -4.61 -9.38
CA GLU A 157 -4.09 -4.98 -10.06
C GLU A 157 -3.57 -3.75 -10.80
N THR A 158 -4.41 -3.15 -11.64
CA THR A 158 -4.11 -1.93 -12.38
C THR A 158 -5.10 -0.82 -12.04
N VAL A 159 -4.58 0.36 -11.71
CA VAL A 159 -5.39 1.56 -11.45
C VAL A 159 -5.09 2.60 -12.53
N THR A 160 -6.13 3.10 -13.19
CA THR A 160 -6.03 4.19 -14.17
C THR A 160 -6.83 5.39 -13.68
N LEU A 161 -6.20 6.56 -13.69
CA LEU A 161 -6.81 7.81 -13.24
C LEU A 161 -7.04 8.72 -14.46
N GLN A 162 -8.28 9.11 -14.70
CA GLN A 162 -8.59 10.14 -15.69
C GLN A 162 -8.18 11.52 -15.14
N GLY A 163 -7.69 12.39 -16.01
CA GLY A 163 -7.36 13.77 -15.64
C GLY A 163 -8.51 14.49 -14.92
N GLY A 164 -8.16 15.28 -13.89
CA GLY A 164 -9.10 16.00 -13.04
C GLY A 164 -9.82 15.14 -11.99
N SER A 165 -9.56 13.84 -11.93
CA SER A 165 -10.19 12.97 -10.94
C SER A 165 -9.66 13.21 -9.53
N THR A 166 -10.48 12.93 -8.53
CA THR A 166 -10.14 13.02 -7.11
C THR A 166 -10.39 11.70 -6.41
N VAL A 167 -9.40 11.20 -5.67
CA VAL A 167 -9.54 10.07 -4.74
C VAL A 167 -9.16 10.57 -3.36
N THR A 168 -10.07 10.54 -2.39
CA THR A 168 -9.76 11.03 -1.03
C THR A 168 -9.08 9.99 -0.16
N GLY A 169 -9.25 8.71 -0.48
CA GLY A 169 -8.61 7.60 0.22
C GLY A 169 -7.25 7.22 -0.36
N SER A 170 -6.77 6.05 0.05
CA SER A 170 -5.54 5.45 -0.43
C SER A 170 -5.73 4.80 -1.79
N ILE A 171 -4.66 4.71 -2.57
CA ILE A 171 -4.64 3.95 -3.81
C ILE A 171 -3.56 2.88 -3.72
N THR A 172 -3.95 1.63 -4.00
CA THR A 172 -3.04 0.49 -4.05
C THR A 172 -3.12 -0.19 -5.41
N SER A 173 -2.01 -0.18 -6.16
CA SER A 173 -1.84 -0.99 -7.37
C SER A 173 -0.99 -2.22 -7.05
N THR A 174 -1.58 -3.41 -7.25
CA THR A 174 -0.89 -4.66 -6.92
C THR A 174 -0.12 -5.25 -8.10
N SER A 175 -0.23 -4.67 -9.30
CA SER A 175 0.52 -5.11 -10.48
C SER A 175 2.02 -5.11 -10.22
N THR A 176 2.69 -6.17 -10.66
CA THR A 176 4.15 -6.31 -10.63
C THR A 176 4.82 -5.94 -11.95
N THR A 177 4.05 -5.46 -12.93
CA THR A 177 4.56 -5.11 -14.27
C THR A 177 4.09 -3.74 -14.79
N THR A 178 2.99 -3.20 -14.25
CA THR A 178 2.37 -1.95 -14.74
C THR A 178 2.54 -0.83 -13.71
N PRO A 179 3.26 0.26 -14.06
CA PRO A 179 3.41 1.43 -13.20
C PRO A 179 2.09 2.11 -12.85
N LEU A 180 2.03 2.66 -11.64
CA LEU A 180 0.92 3.53 -11.23
C LEU A 180 1.23 4.97 -11.64
N THR A 181 0.38 5.55 -12.50
CA THR A 181 0.57 6.90 -13.02
C THR A 181 -0.52 7.85 -12.54
N VAL A 182 -0.10 8.98 -11.97
CA VAL A 182 -0.95 10.11 -11.54
C VAL A 182 -0.66 11.29 -12.46
N SER A 183 -1.62 11.64 -13.32
CA SER A 183 -1.45 12.73 -14.30
C SER A 183 -2.76 13.42 -14.67
N GLY A 184 -2.68 14.51 -15.44
CA GLY A 184 -3.84 15.24 -15.97
C GLY A 184 -4.67 16.04 -14.95
N GLY A 185 -4.13 16.52 -13.84
CA GLY A 185 -4.86 17.31 -12.83
C GLY A 185 -5.42 16.48 -11.67
N VAL A 186 -4.91 15.27 -11.45
CA VAL A 186 -5.44 14.34 -10.45
C VAL A 186 -5.01 14.70 -9.03
N THR A 187 -5.95 14.59 -8.10
CA THR A 187 -5.70 14.70 -6.66
C THR A 187 -5.91 13.36 -5.97
N VAL A 188 -4.93 12.91 -5.20
CA VAL A 188 -4.98 11.64 -4.45
C VAL A 188 -4.69 11.85 -2.98
N GLY A 189 -5.48 11.21 -2.14
CA GLY A 189 -5.29 11.10 -0.70
C GLY A 189 -5.97 12.21 0.11
N GLY A 190 -5.99 11.96 1.42
CA GLY A 190 -6.41 12.84 2.50
C GLY A 190 -5.56 12.56 3.73
N ALA A 191 -5.99 13.04 4.90
CA ALA A 191 -5.27 12.75 6.14
C ALA A 191 -5.16 11.23 6.39
N GLY A 192 -3.93 10.71 6.51
CA GLY A 192 -3.66 9.29 6.73
C GLY A 192 -3.65 8.39 5.48
N ALA A 193 -3.98 8.94 4.30
CA ALA A 193 -3.99 8.17 3.06
C ALA A 193 -2.57 7.95 2.49
N PHE A 194 -2.45 7.01 1.55
CA PHE A 194 -1.20 6.72 0.86
C PHE A 194 -1.39 6.27 -0.60
N LEU A 195 -0.30 6.29 -1.35
CA LEU A 195 -0.17 5.74 -2.70
C LEU A 195 0.81 4.56 -2.65
N CYS A 196 0.38 3.37 -3.03
CA CYS A 196 1.21 2.18 -3.03
C CYS A 196 1.22 1.50 -4.40
N SER A 197 2.40 1.11 -4.89
CA SER A 197 2.58 0.32 -6.10
C SER A 197 3.61 -0.79 -5.89
N ASN A 198 3.28 -2.00 -6.36
CA ASN A 198 4.22 -3.12 -6.47
C ASN A 198 5.25 -2.95 -7.61
N THR A 199 5.19 -1.84 -8.35
CA THR A 199 6.19 -1.41 -9.34
C THR A 199 6.54 0.06 -9.12
N ASP A 200 6.68 0.81 -10.21
CA ASP A 200 7.02 2.21 -10.22
C ASP A 200 5.79 3.08 -9.94
N ILE A 201 6.05 4.30 -9.48
CA ILE A 201 5.04 5.36 -9.34
C ILE A 201 5.52 6.59 -10.12
N THR A 202 4.67 7.09 -11.01
CA THR A 202 4.91 8.35 -11.73
C THR A 202 3.83 9.37 -11.38
N VAL A 203 4.25 10.55 -10.94
CA VAL A 203 3.37 11.70 -10.70
C VAL A 203 3.83 12.85 -11.61
N SER A 204 3.07 13.17 -12.64
CA SER A 204 3.50 14.12 -13.68
C SER A 204 2.36 14.93 -14.30
N GLY A 205 2.66 16.08 -14.91
CA GLY A 205 1.70 16.82 -15.75
C GLY A 205 1.04 18.06 -15.13
N GLY A 206 1.76 18.82 -14.31
CA GLY A 206 1.47 20.25 -14.06
C GLY A 206 0.95 20.59 -12.68
N SER A 207 -0.06 19.87 -12.22
CA SER A 207 -0.89 20.33 -11.09
C SER A 207 -1.36 19.18 -10.19
N GLN A 208 -0.57 18.10 -10.13
CA GLN A 208 -1.04 16.90 -9.43
C GLN A 208 -0.74 17.05 -7.96
N VAL A 209 -1.65 16.57 -7.13
CA VAL A 209 -1.50 16.65 -5.68
C VAL A 209 -1.62 15.25 -5.10
N VAL A 210 -0.54 14.77 -4.48
CA VAL A 210 -0.55 13.57 -3.65
C VAL A 210 -0.45 14.01 -2.20
N ASN A 211 -1.55 13.91 -1.47
CA ASN A 211 -1.63 14.31 -0.06
C ASN A 211 -0.98 13.30 0.88
N GLY A 212 -0.95 12.02 0.46
CA GLY A 212 -0.45 10.90 1.24
C GLY A 212 1.03 10.57 1.02
N ASN A 213 1.52 9.61 1.79
CA ASN A 213 2.84 9.00 1.57
C ASN A 213 2.86 8.19 0.28
N ILE A 214 4.04 8.02 -0.31
CA ILE A 214 4.26 7.21 -1.52
C ILE A 214 5.10 5.99 -1.15
N TYR A 215 4.64 4.79 -1.51
CA TYR A 215 5.32 3.52 -1.31
C TYR A 215 5.47 2.80 -2.66
N ALA A 216 6.67 2.84 -3.25
CA ALA A 216 6.95 2.17 -4.51
C ALA A 216 7.92 1.00 -4.31
N GLN A 217 7.56 -0.17 -4.82
CA GLN A 217 8.48 -1.31 -4.87
C GLN A 217 9.46 -1.22 -6.05
N GLY A 218 9.27 -0.24 -6.96
CA GLY A 218 10.20 0.15 -8.01
C GLY A 218 10.65 1.61 -7.86
N ASP A 219 10.78 2.30 -8.98
CA ASP A 219 11.22 3.70 -9.08
C ASP A 219 10.08 4.69 -8.78
N VAL A 220 10.43 5.91 -8.37
CA VAL A 220 9.50 7.02 -8.24
C VAL A 220 9.94 8.18 -9.11
N LEU A 221 9.07 8.66 -9.99
CA LEU A 221 9.27 9.88 -10.78
C LEU A 221 8.23 10.93 -10.39
N ILE A 222 8.68 12.07 -9.87
CA ILE A 222 7.85 13.26 -9.66
C ILE A 222 8.32 14.35 -10.62
N ASP A 223 7.44 14.79 -11.52
CA ASP A 223 7.79 15.70 -12.61
C ASP A 223 6.70 16.74 -12.91
N GLY A 224 7.08 17.74 -13.70
CA GLY A 224 6.18 18.72 -14.29
C GLY A 224 5.39 19.50 -13.26
N GLY A 225 6.01 20.01 -12.21
CA GLY A 225 5.34 20.87 -11.22
C GLY A 225 4.38 20.16 -10.26
N ALA A 226 4.32 18.82 -10.26
CA ALA A 226 3.53 18.06 -9.30
C ALA A 226 3.93 18.34 -7.83
N THR A 227 2.97 18.21 -6.92
CA THR A 227 3.16 18.38 -5.47
C THR A 227 2.90 17.07 -4.73
N VAL A 228 3.88 16.64 -3.94
CA VAL A 228 3.75 15.51 -3.01
C VAL A 228 3.87 16.04 -1.59
N ASN A 229 2.81 15.88 -0.80
CA ASN A 229 2.76 16.36 0.59
C ASN A 229 3.31 15.33 1.59
N GLY A 230 3.23 14.03 1.28
CA GLY A 230 3.77 12.96 2.12
C GLY A 230 5.23 12.63 1.86
N THR A 231 5.73 11.68 2.64
CA THR A 231 7.08 11.11 2.50
C THR A 231 7.11 10.08 1.38
N ILE A 232 8.21 10.04 0.64
CA ILE A 232 8.43 9.09 -0.46
C ILE A 232 9.32 7.95 0.03
N TYR A 233 8.87 6.72 -0.16
CA TYR A 233 9.64 5.50 0.08
C TYR A 233 9.71 4.68 -1.21
N ALA A 234 10.91 4.40 -1.70
CA ALA A 234 11.14 3.67 -2.95
C ALA A 234 12.22 2.60 -2.76
N LYS A 235 12.01 1.40 -3.31
CA LYS A 235 13.11 0.44 -3.48
C LYS A 235 14.06 0.88 -4.59
N GLY A 236 13.49 1.48 -5.63
CA GLY A 236 14.22 2.00 -6.77
C GLY A 236 14.68 3.44 -6.59
N THR A 237 15.06 4.03 -7.71
CA THR A 237 15.52 5.41 -7.81
C THR A 237 14.36 6.38 -7.59
N VAL A 238 14.61 7.47 -6.86
CA VAL A 238 13.68 8.61 -6.78
C VAL A 238 14.19 9.75 -7.64
N THR A 239 13.41 10.17 -8.63
CA THR A 239 13.73 11.32 -9.50
C THR A 239 12.73 12.44 -9.29
N ILE A 240 13.23 13.64 -8.96
CA ILE A 240 12.43 14.86 -8.80
C ILE A 240 12.86 15.87 -9.88
N ASN A 241 11.93 16.27 -10.74
CA ASN A 241 12.21 17.13 -11.89
C ASN A 241 11.06 18.11 -12.20
N GLY A 242 11.27 18.96 -13.22
CA GLY A 242 10.22 19.78 -13.82
C GLY A 242 9.59 20.81 -12.90
N GLY A 243 10.30 21.24 -11.85
CA GLY A 243 9.79 22.18 -10.85
C GLY A 243 8.84 21.55 -9.83
N ALA A 244 8.83 20.23 -9.69
CA ALA A 244 8.03 19.52 -8.70
C ALA A 244 8.36 19.95 -7.25
N THR A 245 7.38 19.83 -6.36
CA THR A 245 7.52 20.14 -4.94
C THR A 245 7.31 18.88 -4.09
N VAL A 246 8.25 18.60 -3.20
CA VAL A 246 8.14 17.53 -2.20
C VAL A 246 8.18 18.14 -0.81
N ASN A 247 7.09 18.00 -0.07
CA ASN A 247 6.95 18.54 1.28
C ASN A 247 7.23 17.49 2.37
N GLY A 248 7.36 16.20 2.04
CA GLY A 248 7.82 15.15 2.95
C GLY A 248 9.32 14.86 2.80
N ASP A 249 9.78 13.79 3.46
CA ASP A 249 11.15 13.29 3.29
C ASP A 249 11.25 12.32 2.10
N ILE A 250 12.46 11.95 1.72
CA ILE A 250 12.72 10.97 0.66
C ILE A 250 13.57 9.83 1.22
N HIS A 251 13.12 8.58 1.02
CA HIS A 251 13.87 7.37 1.30
C HIS A 251 13.95 6.51 0.03
N SER A 252 15.15 6.35 -0.52
CA SER A 252 15.42 5.46 -1.66
C SER A 252 16.41 4.37 -1.26
N LEU A 253 16.08 3.11 -1.51
CA LEU A 253 17.06 2.01 -1.38
C LEU A 253 18.05 1.95 -2.56
N SER A 254 17.96 2.90 -3.50
CA SER A 254 18.85 3.09 -4.64
C SER A 254 19.36 4.54 -4.64
N THR A 255 19.30 5.24 -5.77
CA THR A 255 19.78 6.62 -5.94
C THR A 255 18.67 7.66 -5.80
N VAL A 256 19.04 8.91 -5.52
CA VAL A 256 18.12 10.06 -5.61
C VAL A 256 18.66 11.06 -6.62
N ASN A 257 17.85 11.39 -7.62
CA ASN A 257 18.13 12.38 -8.65
C ASN A 257 17.21 13.59 -8.47
N PHE A 258 17.66 14.58 -7.73
CA PHE A 258 16.95 15.84 -7.52
C PHE A 258 17.41 16.85 -8.56
N LEU A 259 16.75 16.87 -9.72
CA LEU A 259 17.24 17.55 -10.92
C LEU A 259 16.73 18.98 -11.08
N ASN A 260 15.46 19.21 -10.73
CA ASN A 260 14.82 20.52 -10.77
C ASN A 260 13.53 20.45 -9.95
N GLY A 261 13.60 20.83 -8.68
CA GLY A 261 12.47 20.76 -7.77
C GLY A 261 12.63 21.65 -6.55
N ARG A 262 11.64 21.60 -5.66
CA ARG A 262 11.60 22.34 -4.39
C ARG A 262 11.39 21.37 -3.24
N MET A 263 12.16 21.55 -2.17
CA MET A 263 12.06 20.74 -0.96
C MET A 263 12.55 21.53 0.25
N GLY A 264 11.74 21.52 1.32
CA GLY A 264 11.98 22.26 2.55
C GLY A 264 11.84 23.79 2.41
N THR A 265 11.92 24.46 3.56
CA THR A 265 11.92 25.93 3.68
C THR A 265 12.91 26.37 4.75
N ALA A 266 13.15 27.68 4.87
CA ALA A 266 14.00 28.24 5.93
C ALA A 266 13.52 27.89 7.35
N SER A 267 12.22 27.65 7.55
CA SER A 267 11.64 27.24 8.84
C SER A 267 11.57 25.72 9.02
N THR A 268 11.60 24.96 7.91
CA THR A 268 11.31 23.53 7.92
C THR A 268 12.27 22.80 7.00
N LYS A 269 13.33 22.23 7.58
CA LYS A 269 14.24 21.34 6.86
C LYS A 269 13.61 19.98 6.61
N ARG A 270 13.96 19.36 5.48
CA ARG A 270 13.59 17.98 5.12
C ARG A 270 14.80 17.10 4.95
N PHE A 271 14.58 15.80 4.81
CA PHE A 271 15.66 14.83 4.73
C PHE A 271 15.59 14.02 3.44
N ILE A 272 16.76 13.78 2.85
CA ILE A 272 16.94 12.85 1.74
C ILE A 272 17.83 11.71 2.23
N TYR A 273 17.34 10.47 2.16
CA TYR A 273 18.08 9.26 2.50
C TYR A 273 18.20 8.36 1.27
N ALA A 274 19.42 7.96 0.93
CA ALA A 274 19.68 7.08 -0.22
C ALA A 274 20.74 6.02 0.12
N SER A 275 20.55 4.78 -0.35
CA SER A 275 21.61 3.76 -0.30
C SER A 275 22.70 4.00 -1.37
N GLY A 276 22.32 4.61 -2.49
CA GLY A 276 23.19 4.99 -3.59
C GLY A 276 23.55 6.46 -3.56
N THR A 277 24.08 6.95 -4.69
CA THR A 277 24.44 8.36 -4.85
C THR A 277 23.21 9.27 -4.80
N VAL A 278 23.35 10.44 -4.15
CA VAL A 278 22.39 11.54 -4.26
C VAL A 278 22.96 12.60 -5.19
N THR A 279 22.28 12.87 -6.29
CA THR A 279 22.61 13.95 -7.23
C THR A 279 21.60 15.07 -7.07
N VAL A 280 22.07 16.29 -6.84
CA VAL A 280 21.24 17.48 -6.71
C VAL A 280 21.71 18.55 -7.70
N THR A 281 20.82 19.01 -8.57
CA THR A 281 21.09 20.05 -9.57
C THR A 281 19.85 20.92 -9.84
N GLY A 282 19.94 21.88 -10.77
CA GLY A 282 18.79 22.59 -11.31
C GLY A 282 18.63 24.06 -10.91
N GLY A 283 19.67 24.71 -10.38
CA GLY A 283 19.71 26.14 -10.06
C GLY A 283 18.83 26.57 -8.88
N SER A 284 18.12 25.63 -8.25
CA SER A 284 17.15 25.89 -7.19
C SER A 284 17.80 26.10 -5.82
N THR A 285 17.03 26.64 -4.88
CA THR A 285 17.37 26.65 -3.44
C THR A 285 16.55 25.59 -2.72
N ILE A 286 17.20 24.71 -1.95
CA ILE A 286 16.54 23.68 -1.15
C ILE A 286 17.05 23.70 0.30
N TYR A 287 16.20 23.29 1.23
CA TYR A 287 16.47 23.25 2.66
C TYR A 287 16.41 21.81 3.15
N VAL A 288 17.51 21.09 2.96
CA VAL A 288 17.57 19.64 3.20
C VAL A 288 18.87 19.21 3.85
N ASP A 289 18.76 18.26 4.76
CA ASP A 289 19.89 17.44 5.18
C ASP A 289 19.90 16.16 4.30
N ILE A 290 21.06 15.79 3.77
CA ILE A 290 21.19 14.69 2.80
C ILE A 290 22.07 13.59 3.40
N HIS A 291 21.53 12.38 3.48
CA HIS A 291 22.21 11.16 3.89
C HIS A 291 22.33 10.19 2.72
N SER A 292 23.54 10.05 2.19
CA SER A 292 23.88 9.11 1.13
C SER A 292 24.81 8.04 1.68
N GLN A 293 24.45 6.76 1.56
CA GLN A 293 25.37 5.67 1.90
C GLN A 293 26.52 5.54 0.88
N ASN A 294 26.50 6.30 -0.21
CA ASN A 294 27.59 6.38 -1.18
C ASN A 294 28.18 7.81 -1.20
N ALA A 295 28.03 8.53 -2.31
CA ALA A 295 28.51 9.90 -2.50
C ALA A 295 27.34 10.88 -2.64
N ILE A 296 27.61 12.17 -2.46
CA ILE A 296 26.69 13.27 -2.81
C ILE A 296 27.33 14.12 -3.92
N ALA A 297 26.57 14.42 -4.97
CA ALA A 297 27.00 15.28 -6.06
C ALA A 297 26.07 16.49 -6.17
N LEU A 298 26.62 17.68 -5.95
CA LEU A 298 25.89 18.96 -5.96
C LEU A 298 26.36 19.83 -7.14
N GLN A 299 25.48 20.12 -8.08
CA GLN A 299 25.85 20.85 -9.30
C GLN A 299 24.88 22.01 -9.54
N ASN A 300 25.36 23.25 -9.60
CA ASN A 300 24.50 24.42 -9.87
C ASN A 300 23.27 24.45 -8.96
N ILE A 301 23.46 24.51 -7.64
CA ILE A 301 22.38 24.45 -6.65
C ILE A 301 22.77 25.24 -5.40
N THR A 302 21.78 25.79 -4.70
CA THR A 302 21.95 26.28 -3.33
C THR A 302 21.30 25.34 -2.32
N VAL A 303 22.06 24.84 -1.36
CA VAL A 303 21.58 23.89 -0.34
C VAL A 303 21.81 24.44 1.06
N TYR A 304 20.75 24.51 1.86
CA TYR A 304 20.80 24.84 3.28
C TYR A 304 20.56 23.59 4.12
N GLY A 305 21.65 22.92 4.51
CA GLY A 305 21.61 21.75 5.36
C GLY A 305 22.88 20.92 5.32
N ASN A 306 22.91 19.89 6.16
CA ASN A 306 24.08 19.06 6.40
C ASN A 306 24.16 17.90 5.41
N MET A 307 25.37 17.57 4.99
CA MET A 307 25.64 16.49 4.04
C MET A 307 26.32 15.34 4.78
N TYR A 308 25.80 14.13 4.64
CA TYR A 308 26.35 12.91 5.22
C TYR A 308 26.62 11.92 4.08
N ALA A 309 27.89 11.63 3.80
CA ALA A 309 28.28 10.75 2.68
C ALA A 309 29.52 9.92 3.03
N GLN A 310 29.49 8.61 2.76
CA GLN A 310 30.64 7.73 3.00
C GLN A 310 31.80 8.04 2.04
N ASN A 311 31.46 8.28 0.77
CA ASN A 311 32.43 8.50 -0.31
C ASN A 311 32.55 9.98 -0.70
N GLY A 312 32.21 10.88 0.23
CA GLY A 312 32.42 12.32 0.11
C GLY A 312 31.33 13.08 -0.66
N VAL A 313 31.52 14.40 -0.70
CA VAL A 313 30.61 15.36 -1.35
C VAL A 313 31.39 16.08 -2.46
N THR A 314 30.85 16.05 -3.67
CA THR A 314 31.42 16.76 -4.82
C THR A 314 30.56 17.97 -5.17
N THR A 315 31.20 19.10 -5.47
CA THR A 315 30.52 20.36 -5.81
C THR A 315 31.08 20.95 -7.09
N THR A 316 30.22 21.43 -8.00
CA THR A 316 30.69 22.22 -9.14
C THR A 316 31.15 23.60 -8.68
N GLN A 317 32.42 23.91 -8.96
CA GLN A 317 33.04 25.16 -8.54
C GLN A 317 32.25 26.38 -9.07
N TRP A 318 32.08 27.39 -8.23
CA TRP A 318 31.43 28.68 -8.54
C TRP A 318 29.92 28.65 -8.85
N GLN A 319 29.31 27.47 -9.00
CA GLN A 319 27.88 27.33 -9.29
C GLN A 319 27.09 26.76 -8.10
N THR A 320 27.75 25.99 -7.23
CA THR A 320 27.12 25.37 -6.06
C THR A 320 27.42 26.14 -4.79
N HIS A 321 26.38 26.43 -4.00
CA HIS A 321 26.49 27.04 -2.68
C HIS A 321 25.94 26.06 -1.62
N LEU A 322 26.81 25.58 -0.73
CA LEU A 322 26.45 24.70 0.38
C LEU A 322 26.57 25.45 1.71
N TYR A 323 25.45 25.61 2.40
CA TYR A 323 25.35 26.20 3.73
C TYR A 323 25.06 25.11 4.76
N GLY A 324 26.10 24.37 5.13
CA GLY A 324 26.04 23.31 6.15
C GLY A 324 27.38 22.60 6.30
N SER A 325 27.40 21.58 7.16
CA SER A 325 28.59 20.77 7.42
C SER A 325 28.57 19.47 6.62
N ILE A 326 29.75 18.89 6.40
CA ILE A 326 29.93 17.59 5.74
C ILE A 326 30.39 16.57 6.79
N PHE A 327 29.74 15.41 6.81
CA PHE A 327 29.99 14.30 7.71
C PHE A 327 30.12 12.98 6.94
N THR A 328 30.72 11.97 7.57
CA THR A 328 31.00 10.64 6.96
C THR A 328 30.11 9.52 7.49
N ASN A 329 29.17 9.81 8.39
CA ASN A 329 28.29 8.83 9.05
C ASN A 329 26.80 9.00 8.63
N PRO A 330 26.44 8.64 7.38
CA PRO A 330 25.06 8.76 6.91
C PRO A 330 24.13 7.74 7.58
N THR A 331 22.88 8.15 7.83
CA THR A 331 21.79 7.27 8.23
C THR A 331 21.20 6.59 6.99
N GLY A 332 20.88 5.30 7.10
CA GLY A 332 20.31 4.54 5.98
C GLY A 332 18.86 4.94 5.67
N PRO A 333 18.40 4.75 4.42
CA PRO A 333 16.99 4.92 4.06
C PRO A 333 16.10 3.88 4.76
N THR A 334 14.84 4.25 5.00
CA THR A 334 13.79 3.32 5.44
C THR A 334 13.16 2.66 4.22
N SER A 335 13.05 1.33 4.23
CA SER A 335 12.42 0.58 3.15
C SER A 335 10.93 0.92 2.98
N PRO A 336 10.38 0.93 1.76
CA PRO A 336 8.94 1.04 1.56
C PRO A 336 8.23 -0.18 2.13
N VAL A 337 7.07 0.05 2.74
CA VAL A 337 6.16 -1.03 3.13
C VAL A 337 5.66 -1.73 1.88
N ALA A 338 5.57 -3.07 1.93
CA ALA A 338 4.99 -3.85 0.84
C ALA A 338 3.52 -3.47 0.65
N CYS A 339 3.07 -3.35 -0.60
CA CYS A 339 1.67 -3.08 -0.85
C CYS A 339 0.83 -4.30 -0.49
N ALA A 340 -0.39 -4.04 0.00
CA ALA A 340 -1.34 -5.09 0.27
C ALA A 340 -1.56 -5.95 -0.99
N THR A 341 -1.65 -7.26 -0.81
CA THR A 341 -2.02 -8.18 -1.89
C THR A 341 -3.53 -8.20 -2.05
N TYR A 342 -4.00 -8.18 -3.29
CA TYR A 342 -5.43 -8.31 -3.57
C TYR A 342 -5.86 -9.77 -3.42
N ALA A 343 -6.73 -10.03 -2.46
CA ALA A 343 -7.50 -11.26 -2.39
C ALA A 343 -8.96 -10.90 -2.73
N PRO A 344 -9.49 -11.32 -3.89
CA PRO A 344 -10.88 -11.03 -4.25
C PRO A 344 -11.83 -11.67 -3.23
N PRO A 345 -12.98 -11.03 -2.95
CA PRO A 345 -14.04 -11.64 -2.15
C PRO A 345 -14.51 -12.95 -2.78
N THR A 346 -14.90 -13.92 -1.95
CA THR A 346 -15.47 -15.17 -2.46
C THR A 346 -16.89 -14.92 -2.95
N ALA A 347 -17.23 -15.43 -4.14
CA ALA A 347 -18.58 -15.33 -4.66
C ALA A 347 -19.57 -16.07 -3.72
N PRO A 348 -20.71 -15.47 -3.36
CA PRO A 348 -21.76 -16.15 -2.62
C PRO A 348 -22.35 -17.29 -3.45
N VAL A 349 -22.66 -18.41 -2.78
CA VAL A 349 -23.30 -19.57 -3.40
C VAL A 349 -24.80 -19.52 -3.16
N PHE A 350 -25.59 -19.50 -4.24
CA PHE A 350 -27.06 -19.50 -4.18
C PHE A 350 -27.65 -20.15 -5.42
N THR A 351 -28.96 -20.42 -5.36
CA THR A 351 -29.75 -20.89 -6.52
C THR A 351 -30.76 -19.82 -6.90
N ALA A 352 -30.79 -19.45 -8.17
CA ALA A 352 -31.81 -18.58 -8.73
C ALA A 352 -32.45 -19.22 -9.96
N THR A 353 -33.78 -19.13 -10.05
CA THR A 353 -34.55 -19.82 -11.10
C THR A 353 -35.29 -18.86 -12.03
N ASN A 354 -35.68 -17.68 -11.54
CA ASN A 354 -36.52 -16.76 -12.30
C ASN A 354 -35.81 -15.43 -12.55
N PRO A 355 -35.97 -14.81 -13.74
CA PRO A 355 -35.52 -13.46 -14.00
C PRO A 355 -36.47 -12.43 -13.34
N ILE A 356 -35.98 -11.21 -13.13
CA ILE A 356 -36.83 -10.06 -12.81
C ILE A 356 -36.64 -8.92 -13.81
N SER A 357 -37.77 -8.42 -14.33
CA SER A 357 -37.86 -7.21 -15.16
C SER A 357 -38.83 -6.23 -14.51
N ILE A 358 -38.28 -5.12 -14.03
CA ILE A 358 -39.03 -4.08 -13.33
C ILE A 358 -39.39 -2.99 -14.34
N ASN A 359 -40.67 -2.92 -14.69
CA ASN A 359 -41.23 -1.99 -15.68
C ASN A 359 -42.24 -1.00 -15.06
N SER A 360 -42.46 -1.08 -13.75
CA SER A 360 -43.30 -0.19 -12.96
C SER A 360 -42.71 -0.06 -11.55
N ALA A 361 -43.19 0.92 -10.79
CA ALA A 361 -42.64 1.22 -9.47
C ALA A 361 -42.63 -0.02 -8.56
N MET A 362 -41.49 -0.31 -7.94
CA MET A 362 -41.30 -1.50 -7.10
C MET A 362 -40.62 -1.15 -5.78
N THR A 363 -40.99 -1.82 -4.70
CA THR A 363 -40.34 -1.70 -3.39
C THR A 363 -39.67 -3.02 -3.02
N PHE A 364 -38.38 -2.95 -2.70
CA PHE A 364 -37.66 -4.00 -1.99
C PHE A 364 -37.71 -3.69 -0.50
N THR A 365 -38.06 -4.69 0.31
CA THR A 365 -38.04 -4.62 1.77
C THR A 365 -36.90 -5.48 2.29
N ALA A 366 -36.63 -5.45 3.59
CA ALA A 366 -35.64 -6.33 4.20
C ALA A 366 -35.86 -7.82 3.81
N GLY A 367 -34.79 -8.49 3.41
CA GLY A 367 -34.83 -9.87 2.95
C GLY A 367 -33.79 -10.22 1.88
N ASN A 368 -33.79 -11.50 1.50
CA ASN A 368 -32.92 -12.04 0.45
C ASN A 368 -33.73 -12.29 -0.82
N TYR A 369 -33.23 -11.81 -1.96
CA TYR A 369 -33.86 -11.92 -3.26
C TYR A 369 -32.93 -12.65 -4.23
N TYR A 370 -33.47 -13.58 -5.02
CA TYR A 370 -32.68 -14.45 -5.90
C TYR A 370 -33.21 -14.43 -7.33
N TYR A 371 -32.40 -13.98 -8.28
CA TYR A 371 -32.81 -13.84 -9.68
C TYR A 371 -31.77 -14.37 -10.67
N THR A 372 -32.22 -14.84 -11.83
CA THR A 372 -31.29 -15.20 -12.92
C THR A 372 -30.78 -13.98 -13.67
N THR A 373 -31.62 -12.95 -13.81
CA THR A 373 -31.27 -11.63 -14.31
C THR A 373 -32.02 -10.55 -13.55
N PHE A 374 -31.48 -9.35 -13.47
CA PHE A 374 -32.14 -8.19 -12.88
C PHE A 374 -32.09 -7.04 -13.88
N THR A 375 -33.25 -6.60 -14.34
CA THR A 375 -33.36 -5.53 -15.32
C THR A 375 -34.41 -4.52 -14.90
N THR A 376 -34.12 -3.23 -15.08
CA THR A 376 -35.09 -2.16 -14.82
C THR A 376 -35.23 -1.25 -16.03
N SER A 377 -36.47 -0.83 -16.29
CA SER A 377 -36.77 0.26 -17.21
C SER A 377 -36.54 1.61 -16.51
N TRP A 378 -36.84 2.72 -17.20
CA TRP A 378 -36.97 4.05 -16.59
C TRP A 378 -38.18 4.08 -15.65
N THR A 379 -37.97 3.61 -14.43
CA THR A 379 -39.01 3.43 -13.41
C THR A 379 -38.44 3.66 -12.02
N ASP A 380 -39.29 3.67 -11.00
CA ASP A 380 -38.89 3.97 -9.63
C ASP A 380 -38.67 2.69 -8.83
N ILE A 381 -37.54 2.60 -8.16
CA ILE A 381 -37.28 1.53 -7.18
C ILE A 381 -37.12 2.17 -5.81
N CYS A 382 -37.86 1.65 -4.84
CA CYS A 382 -37.64 1.97 -3.44
C CYS A 382 -36.94 0.83 -2.70
N LEU A 383 -35.88 1.17 -1.98
CA LEU A 383 -35.15 0.31 -1.07
C LEU A 383 -35.59 0.66 0.37
N ASP A 384 -36.53 -0.11 0.92
CA ASP A 384 -37.04 0.05 2.29
C ASP A 384 -36.18 -0.73 3.28
N VAL A 385 -35.12 -0.07 3.76
CA VAL A 385 -34.15 -0.60 4.72
C VAL A 385 -34.55 -0.32 6.18
N SER A 386 -35.79 0.14 6.41
CA SER A 386 -36.30 0.47 7.75
C SER A 386 -36.45 -0.76 8.65
N ALA A 387 -36.68 -1.94 8.06
CA ALA A 387 -36.89 -3.19 8.76
C ALA A 387 -35.64 -4.09 8.84
N GLY A 388 -34.56 -3.75 8.14
CA GLY A 388 -33.35 -4.59 8.07
C GLY A 388 -32.62 -4.49 6.74
N ASP A 389 -31.76 -5.47 6.48
CA ASP A 389 -30.89 -5.52 5.31
C ASP A 389 -31.60 -6.11 4.09
N ILE A 390 -31.24 -5.60 2.90
CA ILE A 390 -31.73 -6.04 1.60
C ILE A 390 -30.55 -6.66 0.85
N ASN A 391 -30.64 -7.95 0.55
CA ASN A 391 -29.61 -8.67 -0.20
C ASN A 391 -30.18 -9.19 -1.52
N ILE A 392 -29.61 -8.77 -2.64
CA ILE A 392 -30.05 -9.15 -3.99
C ILE A 392 -28.97 -10.01 -4.64
N PHE A 393 -29.28 -11.26 -4.95
CA PHE A 393 -28.36 -12.21 -5.56
C PHE A 393 -28.80 -12.53 -6.98
N VAL A 394 -27.95 -12.20 -7.95
CA VAL A 394 -28.25 -12.38 -9.38
C VAL A 394 -27.23 -13.32 -9.99
N SER A 395 -27.63 -14.43 -10.60
CA SER A 395 -26.66 -15.37 -11.19
C SER A 395 -26.12 -14.94 -12.56
N GLY A 396 -26.90 -14.16 -13.31
CA GLY A 396 -26.54 -13.57 -14.60
C GLY A 396 -26.19 -12.09 -14.48
N ASN A 397 -26.64 -11.27 -15.45
CA ASN A 397 -26.33 -9.84 -15.50
C ASN A 397 -27.35 -8.97 -14.76
N VAL A 398 -26.89 -7.79 -14.33
CA VAL A 398 -27.70 -6.73 -13.74
C VAL A 398 -27.60 -5.47 -14.60
N SER A 399 -28.75 -4.89 -14.94
CA SER A 399 -28.84 -3.61 -15.65
C SER A 399 -29.93 -2.75 -15.03
N SER A 400 -29.61 -1.50 -14.66
CA SER A 400 -30.59 -0.59 -14.09
C SER A 400 -30.60 0.76 -14.79
N ASN A 401 -31.83 1.25 -15.04
CA ASN A 401 -32.17 2.62 -15.41
C ASN A 401 -33.18 3.22 -14.42
N ALA A 402 -33.23 2.70 -13.18
CA ALA A 402 -34.23 3.11 -12.22
C ALA A 402 -33.83 4.40 -11.48
N THR A 403 -34.82 5.21 -11.11
CA THR A 403 -34.64 6.23 -10.08
C THR A 403 -34.75 5.56 -8.71
N LEU A 404 -33.78 5.81 -7.84
CA LEU A 404 -33.74 5.19 -6.51
C LEU A 404 -34.35 6.07 -5.43
N TYR A 405 -35.13 5.42 -4.56
CA TYR A 405 -35.63 5.96 -3.31
C TYR A 405 -35.16 5.06 -2.16
N VAL A 406 -34.78 5.65 -1.03
CA VAL A 406 -34.27 4.93 0.14
C VAL A 406 -35.11 5.32 1.35
N LYS A 407 -35.90 4.37 1.86
CA LYS A 407 -36.70 4.58 3.06
C LYS A 407 -35.98 3.98 4.25
N THR A 408 -35.58 4.84 5.19
CA THR A 408 -34.87 4.45 6.42
C THR A 408 -35.75 4.45 7.68
N SER A 409 -36.91 5.12 7.63
CA SER A 409 -37.88 5.20 8.72
C SER A 409 -38.97 4.14 8.58
N SER A 410 -39.46 3.58 9.69
CA SER A 410 -40.60 2.65 9.69
C SER A 410 -41.93 3.31 9.31
N SER A 411 -41.97 4.65 9.28
CA SER A 411 -43.13 5.45 8.90
C SER A 411 -42.88 6.22 7.61
N GLY A 412 -43.96 6.59 6.91
CA GLY A 412 -43.90 7.41 5.69
C GLY A 412 -43.94 6.61 4.38
N ASN A 413 -44.15 7.35 3.30
CA ASN A 413 -44.20 6.82 1.94
C ASN A 413 -42.77 6.58 1.42
N CYS A 414 -42.55 5.42 0.80
CA CYS A 414 -41.28 5.02 0.20
C CYS A 414 -40.84 6.01 -0.90
N PHE A 415 -41.76 6.34 -1.81
CA PHE A 415 -41.54 7.22 -2.97
C PHE A 415 -41.72 8.70 -2.65
N ALA A 416 -41.43 9.12 -1.42
CA ALA A 416 -41.37 10.54 -1.08
C ALA A 416 -40.08 11.16 -1.62
N ASN A 417 -40.14 12.40 -2.10
CA ASN A 417 -38.95 13.10 -2.61
C ASN A 417 -37.81 13.21 -1.58
N SER A 418 -38.11 13.22 -0.29
CA SER A 418 -37.10 13.21 0.79
C SER A 418 -36.28 11.93 0.85
N ASN A 419 -36.77 10.86 0.24
CA ASN A 419 -36.09 9.56 0.16
C ASN A 419 -35.39 9.38 -1.18
N ARG A 420 -35.62 10.26 -2.16
CA ARG A 420 -35.00 10.14 -3.49
C ARG A 420 -33.49 10.35 -3.35
N MET A 421 -32.72 9.48 -3.99
CA MET A 421 -31.28 9.67 -4.12
C MET A 421 -31.00 10.54 -5.34
N ASP A 422 -30.21 11.60 -5.15
CA ASP A 422 -29.84 12.53 -6.22
C ASP A 422 -28.33 12.84 -6.30
N ASN A 423 -27.57 12.54 -5.25
CA ASN A 423 -26.13 12.78 -5.19
C ASN A 423 -25.47 11.89 -4.12
N ILE A 424 -24.15 11.99 -3.95
CA ILE A 424 -23.44 11.23 -2.90
C ILE A 424 -23.50 11.86 -1.48
N GLY A 425 -24.01 13.08 -1.36
CA GLY A 425 -24.11 13.87 -0.13
C GLY A 425 -25.35 13.61 0.72
N GLU A 426 -26.15 12.58 0.39
CA GLU A 426 -27.42 12.30 1.07
C GLU A 426 -27.27 12.07 2.57
N THR A 427 -28.21 12.59 3.36
CA THR A 427 -28.21 12.44 4.83
C THR A 427 -28.43 10.98 5.26
N PHE A 428 -29.06 10.17 4.41
CA PHE A 428 -29.28 8.75 4.63
C PHE A 428 -28.15 7.86 4.10
N SER A 429 -27.01 8.43 3.67
CA SER A 429 -25.93 7.66 3.02
C SER A 429 -25.45 6.47 3.86
N ALA A 430 -25.40 6.61 5.19
CA ALA A 430 -24.98 5.52 6.09
C ALA A 430 -25.85 4.26 5.97
N ALA A 431 -27.11 4.39 5.53
CA ALA A 431 -28.00 3.26 5.34
C ALA A 431 -27.63 2.40 4.12
N ALA A 432 -26.69 2.83 3.26
CA ALA A 432 -26.21 2.02 2.14
C ALA A 432 -25.52 0.74 2.61
N ALA A 433 -25.01 0.71 3.85
CA ALA A 433 -24.48 -0.50 4.47
C ALA A 433 -25.48 -1.66 4.49
N LYS A 434 -26.78 -1.36 4.49
CA LYS A 434 -27.88 -2.33 4.55
C LYS A 434 -28.30 -2.89 3.20
N VAL A 435 -27.73 -2.40 2.10
CA VAL A 435 -28.08 -2.86 0.75
C VAL A 435 -26.86 -3.53 0.13
N PHE A 436 -27.03 -4.80 -0.22
CA PHE A 436 -26.02 -5.60 -0.90
C PHE A 436 -26.59 -6.19 -2.18
N LEU A 437 -25.83 -6.07 -3.27
CA LEU A 437 -26.12 -6.75 -4.52
C LEU A 437 -24.92 -7.58 -4.96
N TYR A 438 -25.16 -8.87 -5.22
CA TYR A 438 -24.26 -9.73 -5.94
C TYR A 438 -24.76 -9.98 -7.37
N THR A 439 -23.83 -10.00 -8.33
CA THR A 439 -24.07 -10.45 -9.70
C THR A 439 -23.01 -11.45 -10.18
N GLY A 440 -23.42 -12.60 -10.70
CA GLY A 440 -22.55 -13.58 -11.34
C GLY A 440 -22.06 -13.15 -12.73
N GLY A 441 -22.61 -12.06 -13.26
CA GLY A 441 -22.21 -11.46 -14.53
C GLY A 441 -21.71 -10.03 -14.37
N THR A 442 -22.13 -9.18 -15.30
CA THR A 442 -21.81 -7.74 -15.33
C THR A 442 -22.90 -6.94 -14.62
N PHE A 443 -22.50 -5.90 -13.89
CA PHE A 443 -23.39 -4.85 -13.38
C PHE A 443 -23.26 -3.61 -14.27
N SER A 444 -24.37 -3.05 -14.73
CA SER A 444 -24.39 -1.86 -15.59
C SER A 444 -25.47 -0.86 -15.15
N LEU A 445 -25.12 0.42 -15.17
CA LEU A 445 -26.06 1.54 -15.02
C LEU A 445 -26.23 2.30 -16.33
N GLY A 446 -27.44 2.80 -16.59
CA GLY A 446 -27.67 3.81 -17.60
C GLY A 446 -26.99 5.15 -17.27
N GLY A 447 -26.84 6.03 -18.26
CA GLY A 447 -26.31 7.38 -18.02
C GLY A 447 -27.20 8.20 -17.09
N GLY A 448 -26.61 8.86 -16.10
CA GLY A 448 -27.31 9.64 -15.07
C GLY A 448 -28.12 8.81 -14.08
N VAL A 449 -27.87 7.50 -14.00
CA VAL A 449 -28.58 6.59 -13.09
C VAL A 449 -27.74 6.37 -11.86
N ASP A 450 -28.33 6.59 -10.69
CA ASP A 450 -27.66 6.48 -9.40
C ASP A 450 -27.75 5.06 -8.81
N TRP A 451 -26.89 4.76 -7.84
CA TRP A 451 -26.93 3.49 -7.12
C TRP A 451 -26.72 3.64 -5.61
N PHE A 452 -27.46 2.84 -4.84
CA PHE A 452 -27.39 2.81 -3.38
C PHE A 452 -27.14 1.40 -2.87
N GLY A 453 -26.03 1.20 -2.16
CA GLY A 453 -25.58 -0.08 -1.64
C GLY A 453 -24.29 -0.59 -2.27
N THR A 454 -23.78 -1.68 -1.71
CA THR A 454 -22.59 -2.36 -2.23
C THR A 454 -22.92 -3.27 -3.40
N ILE A 455 -22.05 -3.27 -4.41
CA ILE A 455 -22.11 -4.17 -5.56
C ILE A 455 -20.88 -5.08 -5.54
N LEU A 456 -21.11 -6.39 -5.52
CA LEU A 456 -20.11 -7.41 -5.80
C LEU A 456 -20.43 -8.10 -7.14
N ALA A 457 -19.59 -7.92 -8.15
CA ALA A 457 -19.74 -8.53 -9.47
C ALA A 457 -18.67 -9.57 -9.74
N ALA A 458 -19.04 -10.73 -10.28
CA ALA A 458 -18.06 -11.67 -10.81
C ALA A 458 -17.39 -11.13 -12.08
N GLY A 459 -18.16 -10.39 -12.91
CA GLY A 459 -17.69 -9.70 -14.12
C GLY A 459 -17.46 -8.21 -13.90
N ASN A 460 -17.63 -7.42 -14.97
CA ASN A 460 -17.37 -5.98 -14.94
C ASN A 460 -18.44 -5.21 -14.14
N ILE A 461 -18.05 -4.05 -13.65
CA ILE A 461 -18.97 -3.02 -13.14
C ILE A 461 -18.84 -1.81 -14.07
N ASN A 462 -19.93 -1.42 -14.72
CA ASN A 462 -20.00 -0.27 -15.61
C ASN A 462 -20.88 0.81 -14.96
N PRO A 463 -20.29 1.77 -14.23
CA PRO A 463 -21.00 2.99 -13.87
C PRO A 463 -21.52 3.69 -15.13
N GLY A 464 -22.69 4.30 -14.99
CA GLY A 464 -23.24 5.19 -16.01
C GLY A 464 -22.49 6.51 -15.99
N GLY A 465 -22.42 7.19 -17.14
CA GLY A 465 -21.90 8.56 -17.18
C GLY A 465 -22.81 9.48 -16.38
N GLY A 466 -22.29 10.19 -15.38
CA GLY A 466 -23.08 11.05 -14.51
C GLY A 466 -23.71 10.34 -13.31
N SER A 467 -23.36 9.08 -13.03
CA SER A 467 -23.91 8.33 -11.90
C SER A 467 -23.33 8.80 -10.56
N SER A 468 -24.20 8.92 -9.56
CA SER A 468 -23.86 9.05 -8.15
C SER A 468 -24.04 7.71 -7.44
N ILE A 469 -23.03 7.27 -6.70
CA ILE A 469 -23.02 5.96 -6.04
C ILE A 469 -22.74 6.14 -4.55
N ILE A 470 -23.59 5.57 -3.68
CA ILE A 470 -23.32 5.48 -2.25
C ILE A 470 -23.19 4.00 -1.90
N GLY A 471 -22.01 3.54 -1.50
CA GLY A 471 -21.73 2.13 -1.25
C GLY A 471 -20.30 1.77 -1.65
N SER A 472 -20.10 0.56 -2.17
CA SER A 472 -18.80 0.11 -2.67
C SER A 472 -18.95 -0.70 -3.96
N LEU A 473 -17.94 -0.66 -4.82
CA LEU A 473 -17.89 -1.38 -6.09
C LEU A 473 -16.78 -2.43 -6.02
N GLN A 474 -17.15 -3.70 -6.14
CA GLN A 474 -16.22 -4.80 -6.02
C GLN A 474 -16.38 -5.76 -7.20
N SER A 475 -15.30 -6.07 -7.88
CA SER A 475 -15.27 -7.02 -8.99
C SER A 475 -14.29 -8.15 -8.72
N ILE A 476 -14.77 -9.39 -8.73
CA ILE A 476 -13.94 -10.56 -8.43
C ILE A 476 -12.91 -10.76 -9.55
N ASN A 477 -13.35 -10.76 -10.81
CA ASN A 477 -12.49 -11.06 -11.97
C ASN A 477 -12.51 -9.99 -13.07
N GLY A 478 -13.36 -8.97 -12.94
CA GLY A 478 -13.60 -7.96 -13.96
C GLY A 478 -12.95 -6.61 -13.68
N ALA A 479 -13.27 -5.67 -14.58
CA ALA A 479 -12.87 -4.28 -14.51
C ALA A 479 -14.00 -3.41 -13.90
N ILE A 480 -13.62 -2.37 -13.18
CA ILE A 480 -14.52 -1.30 -12.76
C ILE A 480 -14.33 -0.09 -13.67
N ASN A 481 -15.44 0.38 -14.24
CA ASN A 481 -15.53 1.49 -15.19
C ASN A 481 -14.68 1.30 -16.47
N PRO A 482 -14.76 0.14 -17.15
CA PRO A 482 -14.01 -0.07 -18.40
C PRO A 482 -14.46 0.87 -19.53
N ASN A 483 -15.68 1.42 -19.46
CA ASN A 483 -16.25 2.37 -20.41
C ASN A 483 -15.77 3.83 -20.23
N ASN A 484 -14.98 4.13 -19.20
CA ASN A 484 -14.52 5.49 -18.90
C ASN A 484 -15.66 6.50 -18.70
N ALA A 485 -16.76 6.07 -18.10
CA ALA A 485 -17.81 6.98 -17.68
C ALA A 485 -17.30 7.84 -16.53
N TRP A 486 -17.66 9.13 -16.52
CA TRP A 486 -17.53 9.95 -15.32
C TRP A 486 -18.56 9.48 -14.30
N TYR A 487 -18.17 9.30 -13.04
CA TYR A 487 -19.06 8.98 -11.92
C TYR A 487 -18.50 9.57 -10.63
N GLU A 488 -19.35 9.64 -9.61
CA GLU A 488 -18.94 9.93 -8.25
C GLU A 488 -19.38 8.83 -7.29
N ILE A 489 -18.56 8.53 -6.30
CA ILE A 489 -18.86 7.54 -5.27
C ILE A 489 -18.50 8.03 -3.88
N LYS A 490 -19.38 7.78 -2.92
CA LYS A 490 -19.09 7.85 -1.48
C LYS A 490 -19.06 6.44 -0.91
N TYR A 491 -17.93 6.10 -0.29
CA TYR A 491 -17.77 4.78 0.30
C TYR A 491 -18.68 4.59 1.52
N VAL A 492 -19.37 3.45 1.53
CA VAL A 492 -20.05 2.90 2.70
C VAL A 492 -19.86 1.38 2.65
N GLY A 493 -19.27 0.80 3.70
CA GLY A 493 -19.07 -0.65 3.83
C GLY A 493 -20.40 -1.39 4.01
N SER A 494 -20.50 -2.63 3.50
CA SER A 494 -21.72 -3.44 3.57
C SER A 494 -21.76 -4.29 4.82
N ASN A 495 -22.91 -4.35 5.50
CA ASN A 495 -23.17 -5.30 6.57
C ASN A 495 -22.98 -6.75 6.09
N TYR A 496 -23.36 -7.05 4.85
CA TYR A 496 -23.28 -8.41 4.29
C TYR A 496 -21.82 -8.85 4.12
N LEU A 497 -21.00 -8.04 3.45
CA LEU A 497 -19.58 -8.36 3.24
C LEU A 497 -18.78 -8.33 4.54
N ASN A 498 -19.15 -7.51 5.51
CA ASN A 498 -18.47 -7.49 6.80
C ASN A 498 -18.78 -8.72 7.66
N SER A 499 -19.81 -9.49 7.31
CA SER A 499 -20.24 -10.68 8.05
C SER A 499 -19.95 -12.01 7.33
N HIS A 500 -19.42 -11.98 6.11
CA HIS A 500 -19.18 -13.16 5.25
C HIS A 500 -17.86 -13.01 4.50
#